data_AF-A0AAU2PKD0-F1
#
_entry.id   AF-A0AAU2PKD0-F1
#
_cell.length_a   1.000
_cell.length_b   1.000
_cell.length_c   1.000
_cell.angle_alpha   90.00
_cell.angle_beta   90.00
_cell.angle_gamma   90.00
#
_symmetry.space_group_name_H-M   'P 1'
#
loop_
_entity.id
_entity.type
_entity.pdbx_description
1 polymer ?
#
loop_
_entity_poly.entity_id
_entity_poly.type
_entity_poly.pdbx_seq_one_letter_code
_entity_poly.pdbx_strand_id
1 'polypeptide(L)'
;MTHRTTPQPILQAVLFDMDGTLVDTERLWWEAVEQVADGLGRRLTKADQPEVLGRPVEYTAAWLGGITGAPVEGIAAELHREFADRVRTGIVPRPGALELLDSLARAGVPTALVTASPRAVADTVLEALGAGRLTVSVTADDTERTKPAPDPYLAACRALGVDPAACVAVEDTQTGVSSAEAAGCAVLAVPSLAPIAPAPGRTVLASLEEVTPVRLRAMVAPRELGVMSWNLWYGGTKVDDHREKQLKVIAETGVDVVALQETYGTAAQELAGALGWHHHRGGDNLGIISRYPIIACLGDPDVGFYGGTGVRIQLDGGQQVAVWSAHLDYTPYGPYEARFDGLPAVDLVAHEGVRLAQMREILRGIADSSDSGTPVLLLGDFNAPSHLDWPDVEWPVTKAAEEAGLRDSYREVHPDPVREPGHTWSPIHVEHEDGSGRVEPQDRIDYVLYRGLEVLDSRVFVCGSPRAWPDVAGNDWPSDHAAVITTFGLR
;
A
#
# COMPACT_ATOMS: atom_id res chain seq x y z
N MET A 1 17.04 -11.24 -25.38
CA MET A 1 16.82 -12.08 -24.18
C MET A 1 16.46 -11.13 -23.05
N THR A 2 15.17 -10.89 -22.84
CA THR A 2 14.68 -10.09 -21.73
C THR A 2 14.81 -10.91 -20.46
N HIS A 3 15.65 -10.48 -19.53
CA HIS A 3 15.64 -11.01 -18.17
C HIS A 3 14.25 -10.74 -17.60
N ARG A 4 13.41 -11.77 -17.51
CA ARG A 4 12.28 -11.75 -16.58
C ARG A 4 12.91 -11.72 -15.19
N THR A 5 13.04 -10.52 -14.63
CA THR A 5 13.26 -10.32 -13.20
C THR A 5 12.10 -11.04 -12.52
N THR A 6 12.39 -12.14 -11.82
CA THR A 6 11.43 -12.71 -10.87
C THR A 6 11.00 -11.59 -9.93
N PRO A 7 9.69 -11.37 -9.72
CA PRO A 7 9.23 -10.33 -8.81
C PRO A 7 9.91 -10.53 -7.46
N GLN A 8 10.62 -9.50 -6.99
CA GLN A 8 11.26 -9.57 -5.68
C GLN A 8 10.18 -9.81 -4.62
N PRO A 9 10.44 -10.66 -3.62
CA PRO A 9 9.47 -10.90 -2.57
C PRO A 9 9.16 -9.59 -1.82
N ILE A 10 7.87 -9.34 -1.58
CA ILE A 10 7.36 -8.15 -0.89
C ILE A 10 8.09 -7.89 0.44
N LEU A 11 8.35 -8.95 1.20
CA LEU A 11 9.22 -8.95 2.38
C LEU A 11 10.52 -9.66 2.02
N GLN A 12 11.63 -8.93 2.03
CA GLN A 12 12.94 -9.45 1.66
C GLN A 12 13.73 -9.99 2.84
N ALA A 13 13.58 -9.42 4.04
CA ALA A 13 14.21 -9.95 5.26
C ALA A 13 13.53 -9.45 6.54
N VAL A 14 13.82 -10.13 7.65
CA VAL A 14 13.49 -9.68 9.01
C VAL A 14 14.76 -9.51 9.83
N LEU A 15 14.96 -8.34 10.42
CA LEU A 15 16.18 -7.95 11.13
C LEU A 15 15.86 -7.86 12.62
N PHE A 16 16.31 -8.83 13.40
CA PHE A 16 16.01 -8.93 14.82
C PHE A 16 17.08 -8.26 15.66
N ASP A 17 16.66 -7.40 16.58
CA ASP A 17 17.47 -7.15 17.77
C ASP A 17 17.60 -8.41 18.64
N MET A 18 18.60 -8.42 19.52
CA MET A 18 18.92 -9.55 20.38
C MET A 18 18.33 -9.40 21.79
N ASP A 19 18.75 -8.37 22.50
CA ASP A 19 18.62 -8.20 23.94
C ASP A 19 17.23 -7.65 24.27
N GLY A 20 16.40 -8.41 25.00
CA GLY A 20 15.00 -8.05 25.26
C GLY A 20 14.04 -8.34 24.10
N THR A 21 14.56 -8.48 22.88
CA THR A 21 13.80 -8.87 21.68
C THR A 21 13.73 -10.39 21.49
N LEU A 22 14.85 -11.07 21.19
CA LEU A 22 14.88 -12.52 20.97
C LEU A 22 15.13 -13.31 22.25
N VAL A 23 15.89 -12.75 23.18
CA VAL A 23 16.28 -13.39 24.44
C VAL A 23 16.13 -12.42 25.61
N ASP A 24 15.78 -12.96 26.77
CA ASP A 24 15.74 -12.19 28.03
C ASP A 24 17.12 -12.15 28.68
N THR A 25 17.97 -11.25 28.20
CA THR A 25 19.31 -11.00 28.76
C THR A 25 19.28 -10.02 29.93
N GLU A 26 18.25 -9.20 30.05
CA GLU A 26 18.11 -8.25 31.16
C GLU A 26 17.95 -8.93 32.51
N ARG A 27 17.19 -10.03 32.56
CA ARG A 27 17.13 -10.87 33.76
C ARG A 27 18.51 -11.37 34.16
N LEU A 28 19.30 -11.85 33.19
CA LEU A 28 20.65 -12.35 33.45
C LEU A 28 21.61 -11.24 33.89
N TRP A 29 21.47 -10.04 33.33
CA TRP A 29 22.21 -8.86 33.74
C TRP A 29 21.88 -8.45 35.17
N TRP A 30 20.58 -8.39 35.52
CA TRP A 30 20.15 -8.10 36.89
C TRP A 30 20.72 -9.12 37.89
N GLU A 31 20.63 -10.41 37.59
CA GLU A 31 21.16 -11.46 38.47
C GLU A 31 22.70 -11.42 38.59
N ALA A 32 23.42 -11.01 37.53
CA ALA A 32 24.86 -10.80 37.58
C ALA A 32 25.23 -9.64 38.52
N VAL A 33 24.52 -8.52 38.36
CA VAL A 33 24.74 -7.31 39.17
C VAL A 33 24.35 -7.56 40.63
N GLU A 34 23.28 -8.32 40.89
CA GLU A 34 22.91 -8.77 42.24
C GLU A 34 24.01 -9.63 42.86
N GLN A 35 24.59 -10.57 42.12
CA GLN A 35 25.67 -11.43 42.62
C GLN A 35 26.92 -10.64 43.00
N VAL A 36 27.33 -9.68 42.15
CA VAL A 36 28.47 -8.80 42.44
C VAL A 36 28.16 -7.88 43.62
N ALA A 37 26.97 -7.28 43.66
CA ALA A 37 26.56 -6.41 44.75
C ALA A 37 26.52 -7.14 46.11
N ASP A 38 26.03 -8.39 46.14
CA ASP A 38 26.01 -9.21 47.35
C ASP A 38 27.44 -9.54 47.83
N GLY A 39 28.36 -9.82 46.91
CA GLY A 39 29.79 -9.96 47.20
C GLY A 39 30.43 -8.69 47.79
N LEU A 40 29.90 -7.52 47.42
CA LEU A 40 30.27 -6.22 47.99
C LEU A 40 29.48 -5.86 49.27
N GLY A 41 28.65 -6.77 49.79
CA GLY A 41 27.87 -6.59 51.01
C GLY A 41 26.60 -5.76 50.84
N ARG A 42 26.09 -5.59 49.61
CA ARG A 42 24.89 -4.80 49.29
C ARG A 42 23.85 -5.65 48.59
N ARG A 43 22.71 -5.83 49.25
CA ARG A 43 21.51 -6.41 48.62
C ARG A 43 20.76 -5.38 47.79
N LEU A 44 20.54 -5.66 46.51
CA LEU A 44 19.74 -4.82 45.62
C LEU A 44 18.23 -5.01 45.81
N THR A 45 17.48 -4.02 45.35
CA THR A 45 16.01 -3.96 45.41
C THR A 45 15.46 -3.42 44.09
N LYS A 46 14.15 -3.52 43.88
CA LYS A 46 13.51 -2.94 42.69
C LYS A 46 13.77 -1.44 42.50
N ALA A 47 14.02 -0.70 43.58
CA ALA A 47 14.34 0.73 43.49
C ALA A 47 15.69 1.00 42.79
N ASP A 48 16.56 -0.01 42.74
CA ASP A 48 17.88 0.08 42.11
C ASP A 48 17.85 -0.25 40.61
N GLN A 49 16.74 -0.81 40.09
CA GLN A 49 16.61 -1.19 38.67
C GLN A 49 16.96 -0.08 37.67
N PRO A 50 16.55 1.19 37.85
CA PRO A 50 16.89 2.28 36.91
C PRO A 50 18.39 2.59 36.80
N GLU A 51 19.19 2.15 37.78
CA GLU A 51 20.64 2.33 37.83
C GLU A 51 21.41 1.14 37.24
N VAL A 52 20.68 0.04 36.94
CA VAL A 52 21.24 -1.22 36.45
C VAL A 52 20.76 -1.52 35.03
N LEU A 53 19.44 -1.54 34.81
CA LEU A 53 18.85 -1.91 33.53
C LEU A 53 18.97 -0.75 32.53
N GLY A 54 19.41 -1.06 31.30
CA GLY A 54 19.63 -0.08 30.24
C GLY A 54 20.84 0.85 30.46
N ARG A 55 21.71 0.57 31.45
CA ARG A 55 22.93 1.34 31.72
C ARG A 55 24.18 0.62 31.20
N PRO A 56 25.22 1.35 30.75
CA PRO A 56 26.52 0.76 30.44
C PRO A 56 27.13 0.08 31.67
N VAL A 57 27.91 -0.99 31.46
CA VAL A 57 28.56 -1.75 32.54
C VAL A 57 29.43 -0.84 33.41
N GLU A 58 30.14 0.11 32.80
CA GLU A 58 31.01 1.06 33.49
C GLU A 58 30.21 2.00 34.41
N TYR A 59 29.02 2.41 33.99
CA TYR A 59 28.11 3.20 34.82
C TYR A 59 27.68 2.38 36.03
N THR A 60 27.20 1.16 35.81
CA THR A 60 26.74 0.27 36.89
C THR A 60 27.88 -0.07 37.86
N ALA A 61 29.10 -0.28 37.36
CA ALA A 61 30.28 -0.51 38.18
C ALA A 61 30.62 0.71 39.07
N ALA A 62 30.60 1.92 38.50
CA ALA A 62 30.84 3.15 39.25
C ALA A 62 29.75 3.40 40.30
N TRP A 63 28.49 3.15 39.94
CA TRP A 63 27.35 3.26 40.84
C TRP A 63 27.46 2.25 42.00
N LEU A 64 27.76 0.97 41.73
CA LEU A 64 28.01 -0.05 42.75
C LEU A 64 29.13 0.36 43.70
N GLY A 65 30.27 0.81 43.18
CA GLY A 65 31.37 1.32 44.02
C GLY A 65 30.93 2.49 44.90
N GLY A 66 30.14 3.43 44.35
CA GLY A 66 29.60 4.57 45.09
C GLY A 66 28.67 4.18 46.25
N ILE A 67 27.76 3.22 46.05
CA ILE A 67 26.79 2.82 47.08
C ILE A 67 27.36 1.83 48.11
N THR A 68 28.44 1.12 47.78
CA THR A 68 29.08 0.13 48.66
C THR A 68 30.33 0.65 49.35
N GLY A 69 30.96 1.71 48.81
CA GLY A 69 32.27 2.19 49.24
C GLY A 69 33.44 1.32 48.75
N ALA A 70 33.18 0.32 47.89
CA ALA A 70 34.21 -0.52 47.32
C ALA A 70 35.02 0.22 46.24
N PRO A 71 36.32 -0.10 46.06
CA PRO A 71 37.08 0.38 44.92
C PRO A 71 36.40 -0.04 43.61
N VAL A 72 36.16 0.92 42.71
CA VAL A 72 35.53 0.66 41.39
C VAL A 72 36.42 -0.24 40.51
N GLU A 73 37.73 -0.19 40.75
CA GLU A 73 38.72 -0.97 40.01
C GLU A 73 38.46 -2.48 40.18
N GLY A 74 38.11 -3.15 39.08
CA GLY A 74 37.79 -4.58 39.05
C GLY A 74 36.30 -4.92 39.01
N ILE A 75 35.41 -4.04 39.48
CA ILE A 75 33.95 -4.30 39.50
C ILE A 75 33.41 -4.51 38.07
N ALA A 76 33.79 -3.65 37.12
CA ALA A 76 33.36 -3.79 35.72
C ALA A 76 33.81 -5.13 35.10
N ALA A 77 35.05 -5.55 35.38
CA ALA A 77 35.58 -6.82 34.88
C ALA A 77 34.87 -8.03 35.53
N GLU A 78 34.45 -7.91 36.79
CA GLU A 78 33.67 -8.93 37.48
C GLU A 78 32.23 -8.99 36.94
N LEU A 79 31.57 -7.85 36.74
CA LEU A 79 30.25 -7.77 36.10
C LEU A 79 30.25 -8.39 34.70
N HIS A 80 31.24 -8.07 33.87
CA HIS A 80 31.39 -8.69 32.56
C HIS A 80 31.53 -10.21 32.64
N ARG A 81 32.29 -10.71 33.61
CA ARG A 81 32.51 -12.15 33.80
C ARG A 81 31.23 -12.85 34.28
N GLU A 82 30.60 -12.35 35.33
CA GLU A 82 29.36 -12.90 35.87
C GLU A 82 28.24 -12.89 34.83
N PHE A 83 28.13 -11.80 34.05
CA PHE A 83 27.16 -11.72 32.98
C PHE A 83 27.45 -12.72 31.86
N ALA A 84 28.69 -12.80 31.37
CA ALA A 84 29.07 -13.75 30.33
C ALA A 84 28.84 -15.21 30.77
N ASP A 85 29.18 -15.54 32.02
CA ASP A 85 28.97 -16.88 32.58
C ASP A 85 27.47 -17.24 32.62
N ARG A 86 26.62 -16.29 33.03
CA ARG A 86 25.16 -16.47 33.07
C ARG A 86 24.54 -16.55 31.68
N VAL A 87 25.01 -15.77 30.71
CA VAL A 87 24.57 -15.89 29.31
C VAL A 87 24.85 -17.30 28.80
N ARG A 88 26.04 -17.86 29.03
CA ARG A 88 26.37 -19.22 28.54
C ARG A 88 25.45 -20.33 29.03
N THR A 89 24.85 -20.20 30.22
CA THR A 89 24.04 -21.27 30.82
C THR A 89 22.57 -20.93 31.01
N GLY A 90 22.19 -19.66 30.84
CA GLY A 90 20.91 -19.12 31.32
C GLY A 90 20.07 -18.40 30.27
N ILE A 91 20.47 -18.39 29.00
CA ILE A 91 19.69 -17.79 27.91
C ILE A 91 18.30 -18.42 27.85
N VAL A 92 17.28 -17.56 27.94
CA VAL A 92 15.88 -17.94 27.75
C VAL A 92 15.35 -17.15 26.54
N PRO A 93 14.93 -17.85 25.47
CA PRO A 93 14.25 -17.20 24.36
C PRO A 93 12.98 -16.50 24.83
N ARG A 94 12.70 -15.32 24.28
CA ARG A 94 11.45 -14.60 24.52
C ARG A 94 10.25 -15.41 24.00
N PRO A 95 9.07 -15.35 24.64
CA PRO A 95 7.88 -16.06 24.16
C PRO A 95 7.60 -15.79 22.69
N GLY A 96 7.46 -16.83 21.87
CA GLY A 96 7.22 -16.74 20.43
C GLY A 96 8.46 -16.54 19.54
N ALA A 97 9.65 -16.31 20.11
CA ALA A 97 10.86 -16.03 19.34
C ALA A 97 11.27 -17.21 18.43
N LEU A 98 11.32 -18.42 18.99
CA LEU A 98 11.72 -19.62 18.23
C LEU A 98 10.67 -19.99 17.19
N GLU A 99 9.39 -19.94 17.56
CA GLU A 99 8.26 -20.22 16.68
C GLU A 99 8.23 -19.25 15.49
N LEU A 100 8.51 -17.97 15.74
CA LEU A 100 8.60 -16.95 14.70
C LEU A 100 9.76 -17.22 13.75
N LEU A 101 10.97 -17.48 14.27
CA LEU A 101 12.15 -17.82 13.46
C LEU A 101 11.88 -19.08 12.59
N ASP A 102 11.25 -20.11 13.17
CA ASP A 102 10.85 -21.33 12.44
C ASP A 102 9.78 -21.04 11.36
N SER A 103 8.84 -20.14 11.63
CA SER A 103 7.83 -19.75 10.65
C SER A 103 8.43 -18.96 9.47
N LEU A 104 9.41 -18.10 9.73
CA LEU A 104 10.12 -17.31 8.71
C LEU A 104 10.99 -18.20 7.83
N ALA A 105 11.71 -19.16 8.44
CA ALA A 105 12.49 -20.15 7.71
C ALA A 105 11.60 -20.99 6.77
N ARG A 106 10.45 -21.48 7.26
CA ARG A 106 9.47 -22.20 6.42
C ARG A 106 8.89 -21.34 5.29
N ALA A 107 8.77 -20.03 5.51
CA ALA A 107 8.30 -19.07 4.52
C ALA A 107 9.39 -18.59 3.54
N GLY A 108 10.64 -19.09 3.69
CA GLY A 108 11.78 -18.71 2.85
C GLY A 108 12.20 -17.25 3.03
N VAL A 109 11.95 -16.65 4.20
CA VAL A 109 12.31 -15.25 4.49
C VAL A 109 13.65 -15.23 5.23
N PRO A 110 14.71 -14.63 4.65
CA PRO A 110 16.00 -14.43 5.32
C PRO A 110 15.87 -13.61 6.61
N THR A 111 16.73 -13.92 7.58
CA THR A 111 16.74 -13.26 8.88
C THR A 111 18.15 -12.84 9.26
N ALA A 112 18.29 -11.72 9.96
CA ALA A 112 19.56 -11.29 10.53
C ALA A 112 19.43 -10.90 12.00
N LEU A 113 20.50 -11.08 12.76
CA LEU A 113 20.67 -10.51 14.10
C LEU A 113 21.34 -9.14 13.97
N VAL A 114 20.88 -8.14 14.70
CA VAL A 114 21.47 -6.80 14.76
C VAL A 114 21.52 -6.36 16.23
N THR A 115 22.68 -6.39 16.86
CA THR A 115 22.84 -6.13 18.30
C THR A 115 23.94 -5.12 18.60
N ALA A 116 23.79 -4.37 19.71
CA ALA A 116 24.85 -3.55 20.29
C ALA A 116 25.77 -4.34 21.25
N SER A 117 25.54 -5.64 21.42
CA SER A 117 26.39 -6.53 22.21
C SER A 117 27.65 -6.96 21.44
N PRO A 118 28.77 -7.28 22.12
CA PRO A 118 29.97 -7.82 21.48
C PRO A 118 29.75 -9.19 20.83
N ARG A 119 30.59 -9.53 19.85
CA ARG A 119 30.57 -10.78 19.08
C ARG A 119 30.47 -12.02 19.94
N ALA A 120 31.31 -12.12 20.97
CA ALA A 120 31.36 -13.30 21.84
C ALA A 120 30.01 -13.58 22.56
N VAL A 121 29.28 -12.52 22.92
CA VAL A 121 27.95 -12.64 23.55
C VAL A 121 26.92 -13.06 22.50
N ALA A 122 26.93 -12.40 21.33
CA ALA A 122 26.04 -12.73 20.23
C ALA A 122 26.19 -14.18 19.77
N ASP A 123 27.41 -14.69 19.63
CA ASP A 123 27.68 -16.06 19.21
C ASP A 123 27.11 -17.08 20.21
N THR A 124 27.23 -16.80 21.52
CA THR A 124 26.61 -17.63 22.57
C THR A 124 25.09 -17.65 22.45
N VAL A 125 24.48 -16.51 22.16
CA VAL A 125 23.02 -16.40 21.95
C VAL A 125 22.58 -17.15 20.69
N LEU A 126 23.31 -17.01 19.60
CA LEU A 126 23.03 -17.73 18.35
C LEU A 126 23.08 -19.25 18.54
N GLU A 127 24.05 -19.75 19.30
CA GLU A 127 24.14 -21.17 19.67
C GLU A 127 22.91 -21.62 20.46
N ALA A 128 22.49 -20.83 21.47
CA ALA A 128 21.34 -21.15 22.31
C ALA A 128 19.99 -21.10 21.56
N LEU A 129 19.83 -20.16 20.62
CA LEU A 129 18.66 -20.08 19.75
C LEU A 129 18.63 -21.24 18.76
N GLY A 130 19.80 -21.74 18.35
CA GLY A 130 19.98 -22.85 17.43
C GLY A 130 20.65 -22.41 16.13
N ALA A 131 21.74 -23.10 15.78
CA ALA A 131 22.55 -22.79 14.62
C ALA A 131 21.72 -22.77 13.31
N GLY A 132 21.95 -21.76 12.48
CA GLY A 132 21.34 -21.64 11.15
C GLY A 132 19.95 -20.98 11.11
N ARG A 133 19.39 -20.56 12.25
CA ARG A 133 18.12 -19.81 12.29
C ARG A 133 18.23 -18.37 11.82
N LEU A 134 19.43 -17.80 11.92
CA LEU A 134 19.77 -16.44 11.52
C LEU A 134 20.86 -16.52 10.45
N THR A 135 20.62 -15.88 9.31
CA THR A 135 21.47 -15.98 8.12
C THR A 135 22.72 -15.12 8.25
N VAL A 136 22.59 -13.97 8.90
CA VAL A 136 23.65 -12.99 9.14
C VAL A 136 23.56 -12.50 10.59
N SER A 137 24.68 -12.12 11.19
CA SER A 137 24.70 -11.39 12.46
C SER A 137 25.60 -10.16 12.36
N VAL A 138 25.05 -9.01 12.79
CA VAL A 138 25.75 -7.73 12.93
C VAL A 138 25.83 -7.39 14.41
N THR A 139 27.04 -7.15 14.92
CA THR A 139 27.30 -6.84 16.33
C THR A 139 27.98 -5.48 16.47
N ALA A 140 28.22 -5.05 17.71
CA ALA A 140 28.97 -3.81 17.97
C ALA A 140 30.36 -3.78 17.33
N ASP A 141 30.95 -4.95 17.05
CA ASP A 141 32.29 -5.06 16.49
C ASP A 141 32.33 -4.86 14.96
N ASP A 142 31.19 -4.90 14.28
CA ASP A 142 31.14 -4.82 12.81
C ASP A 142 30.88 -3.40 12.28
N THR A 143 30.50 -2.48 13.16
CA THR A 143 30.12 -1.11 12.78
C THR A 143 30.79 -0.08 13.66
N GLU A 144 31.33 0.97 13.04
CA GLU A 144 31.96 2.09 13.74
C GLU A 144 30.96 2.85 14.64
N ARG A 145 29.71 2.96 14.19
CA ARG A 145 28.63 3.61 14.93
C ARG A 145 27.53 2.60 15.25
N THR A 146 27.29 2.39 16.54
CA THR A 146 26.20 1.53 17.02
C THR A 146 24.85 2.28 17.07
N LYS A 147 23.77 1.58 17.45
CA LYS A 147 22.44 2.15 17.69
C LYS A 147 22.56 3.37 18.63
N PRO A 148 21.92 4.52 18.33
CA PRO A 148 20.82 4.74 17.39
C PRO A 148 21.24 5.06 15.94
N ALA A 149 22.52 4.99 15.58
CA ALA A 149 22.94 5.19 14.19
C ALA A 149 22.37 4.07 13.29
N PRO A 150 22.04 4.33 12.01
CA PRO A 150 21.44 3.33 11.13
C PRO A 150 22.43 2.25 10.64
N ASP A 151 23.73 2.46 10.86
CA ASP A 151 24.83 1.67 10.32
C ASP A 151 24.67 0.15 10.56
N PRO A 152 24.25 -0.35 11.75
CA PRO A 152 24.07 -1.78 12.00
C PRO A 152 23.00 -2.43 11.12
N TYR A 153 21.83 -1.79 10.97
CA TYR A 153 20.76 -2.30 10.11
C TYR A 153 21.13 -2.24 8.64
N LEU A 154 21.75 -1.13 8.20
CA LEU A 154 22.24 -1.01 6.83
C LEU A 154 23.33 -2.05 6.52
N ALA A 155 24.17 -2.40 7.49
CA ALA A 155 25.16 -3.48 7.34
C ALA A 155 24.49 -4.84 7.17
N ALA A 156 23.44 -5.13 7.94
CA ALA A 156 22.68 -6.37 7.83
C ALA A 156 21.97 -6.48 6.46
N CYS A 157 21.31 -5.42 6.00
CA CYS A 157 20.69 -5.37 4.67
C CYS A 157 21.72 -5.60 3.55
N ARG A 158 22.90 -4.95 3.63
CA ARG A 158 23.98 -5.15 2.66
C ARG A 158 24.50 -6.58 2.64
N ALA A 159 24.68 -7.20 3.81
CA ALA A 159 25.15 -8.58 3.92
C ALA A 159 24.13 -9.59 3.36
N LEU A 160 22.84 -9.29 3.48
CA LEU A 160 21.76 -10.09 2.90
C LEU A 160 21.46 -9.78 1.42
N GLY A 161 21.94 -8.64 0.89
CA GLY A 161 21.65 -8.18 -0.47
C GLY A 161 20.21 -7.72 -0.68
N VAL A 162 19.60 -7.11 0.34
CA VAL A 162 18.18 -6.69 0.36
C VAL A 162 18.02 -5.18 0.51
N ASP A 163 16.88 -4.65 0.08
CA ASP A 163 16.48 -3.25 0.25
C ASP A 163 15.92 -3.03 1.68
N PRO A 164 16.45 -2.06 2.46
CA PRO A 164 15.89 -1.70 3.76
C PRO A 164 14.38 -1.41 3.74
N ALA A 165 13.86 -0.78 2.67
CA ALA A 165 12.43 -0.46 2.55
C ALA A 165 11.54 -1.72 2.44
N ALA A 166 12.12 -2.85 2.05
CA ALA A 166 11.45 -4.16 1.98
C ALA A 166 11.79 -5.07 3.17
N CYS A 167 12.34 -4.50 4.25
CA CYS A 167 12.70 -5.22 5.48
C CYS A 167 11.84 -4.78 6.67
N VAL A 168 11.59 -5.72 7.59
CA VAL A 168 11.03 -5.39 8.91
C VAL A 168 12.11 -5.59 9.98
N ALA A 169 12.39 -4.56 10.75
CA ALA A 169 13.20 -4.66 11.96
C ALA A 169 12.30 -4.96 13.18
N VAL A 170 12.71 -5.90 14.02
CA VAL A 170 12.04 -6.23 15.28
C VAL A 170 12.90 -5.75 16.44
N GLU A 171 12.32 -4.91 17.31
CA GLU A 171 13.05 -4.15 18.34
C GLU A 171 12.25 -4.00 19.62
N ASP A 172 12.91 -3.78 20.76
CA ASP A 172 12.28 -3.62 22.07
C ASP A 172 12.60 -2.27 22.72
N THR A 173 13.58 -1.51 22.20
CA THR A 173 14.00 -0.21 22.74
C THR A 173 13.82 0.97 21.76
N GLN A 174 13.59 2.18 22.28
CA GLN A 174 13.49 3.38 21.45
C GLN A 174 14.80 3.69 20.69
N THR A 175 15.96 3.36 21.27
CA THR A 175 17.27 3.53 20.64
C THR A 175 17.38 2.69 19.38
N GLY A 176 16.96 1.43 19.46
CA GLY A 176 16.99 0.49 18.36
C GLY A 176 15.93 0.75 17.30
N VAL A 177 14.71 1.08 17.72
CA VAL A 177 13.65 1.58 16.81
C VAL A 177 14.16 2.78 15.99
N SER A 178 14.82 3.75 16.62
CA SER A 178 15.35 4.94 15.92
C SER A 178 16.45 4.57 14.91
N SER A 179 17.27 3.57 15.21
CA SER A 179 18.30 3.04 14.31
C SER A 179 17.69 2.38 13.08
N ALA A 180 16.69 1.52 13.26
CA ALA A 180 16.00 0.84 12.17
C ALA A 180 15.20 1.79 11.27
N GLU A 181 14.48 2.75 11.86
CA GLU A 181 13.74 3.78 11.12
C GLU A 181 14.70 4.65 10.29
N ALA A 182 15.83 5.06 10.87
CA ALA A 182 16.85 5.83 10.15
C ALA A 182 17.52 5.04 9.01
N ALA A 183 17.50 3.70 9.09
CA ALA A 183 17.96 2.82 8.02
C ALA A 183 16.93 2.63 6.90
N GLY A 184 15.68 3.08 7.10
CA GLY A 184 14.58 2.95 6.14
C GLY A 184 13.76 1.66 6.27
N CYS A 185 13.92 0.92 7.37
CA CYS A 185 13.13 -0.29 7.62
C CYS A 185 11.74 0.05 8.17
N ALA A 186 10.74 -0.79 7.86
CA ALA A 186 9.54 -0.86 8.69
C ALA A 186 9.92 -1.44 10.06
N VAL A 187 9.28 -0.99 11.13
CA VAL A 187 9.64 -1.41 12.50
C VAL A 187 8.46 -2.08 13.20
N LEU A 188 8.72 -3.25 13.75
CA LEU A 188 7.86 -3.92 14.71
C LEU A 188 8.49 -3.79 16.10
N ALA A 189 7.92 -2.93 16.94
CA ALA A 189 8.35 -2.78 18.31
C ALA A 189 7.62 -3.78 19.23
N VAL A 190 8.35 -4.51 20.06
CA VAL A 190 7.85 -5.41 21.11
C VAL A 190 8.51 -5.01 22.43
N PRO A 191 8.00 -3.96 23.11
CA PRO A 191 8.68 -3.35 24.25
C PRO A 191 8.93 -4.33 25.40
N SER A 192 10.15 -4.32 25.94
CA SER A 192 10.57 -5.16 27.08
C SER A 192 10.37 -4.45 28.42
N LEU A 193 10.93 -3.24 28.57
CA LEU A 193 10.91 -2.43 29.80
C LEU A 193 10.11 -1.14 29.67
N ALA A 194 10.47 -0.33 28.68
CA ALA A 194 9.96 1.02 28.51
C ALA A 194 8.92 1.05 27.39
N PRO A 195 7.77 1.72 27.57
CA PRO A 195 6.75 1.78 26.53
C PRO A 195 7.28 2.50 25.28
N ILE A 196 6.91 1.98 24.11
CA ILE A 196 7.16 2.59 22.80
C ILE A 196 5.81 2.95 22.18
N ALA A 197 5.68 4.19 21.72
CA ALA A 197 4.46 4.64 21.06
C ALA A 197 4.43 4.17 19.59
N PRO A 198 3.24 3.82 19.05
CA PRO A 198 3.07 3.58 17.62
C PRO A 198 3.29 4.86 16.80
N ALA A 199 3.76 4.70 15.57
CA ALA A 199 4.03 5.79 14.62
C ALA A 199 3.87 5.29 13.17
N PRO A 200 3.77 6.16 12.15
CA PRO A 200 3.85 5.73 10.76
C PRO A 200 5.12 4.91 10.51
N GLY A 201 4.99 3.74 9.88
CA GLY A 201 6.10 2.79 9.68
C GLY A 201 6.45 1.93 10.91
N ARG A 202 5.80 2.16 12.07
CA ARG A 202 6.05 1.46 13.33
C ARG A 202 4.78 0.82 13.91
N THR A 203 4.78 -0.51 13.95
CA THR A 203 3.75 -1.30 14.66
C THR A 203 4.24 -1.66 16.05
N VAL A 204 3.37 -1.64 17.06
CA VAL A 204 3.72 -2.05 18.43
C VAL A 204 2.85 -3.25 18.84
N LEU A 205 3.46 -4.32 19.31
CA LEU A 205 2.78 -5.50 19.85
C LEU A 205 3.30 -5.83 21.26
N ALA A 206 2.53 -6.62 22.01
CA ALA A 206 2.90 -6.98 23.38
C ALA A 206 3.82 -8.21 23.45
N SER A 207 3.74 -9.10 22.46
CA SER A 207 4.52 -10.35 22.43
C SER A 207 4.90 -10.76 21.00
N LEU A 208 6.00 -11.50 20.84
CA LEU A 208 6.34 -12.14 19.56
C LEU A 208 5.37 -13.26 19.18
N GLU A 209 4.57 -13.77 20.12
CA GLU A 209 3.52 -14.77 19.86
C GLU A 209 2.41 -14.24 18.93
N GLU A 210 2.25 -12.92 18.84
CA GLU A 210 1.28 -12.27 17.96
C GLU A 210 1.82 -12.05 16.53
N VAL A 211 3.09 -12.40 16.30
CA VAL A 211 3.81 -12.10 15.06
C VAL A 211 3.75 -13.28 14.11
N THR A 212 3.39 -12.99 12.87
CA THR A 212 3.35 -13.99 11.79
C THR A 212 4.04 -13.46 10.54
N PRO A 213 4.55 -14.34 9.66
CA PRO A 213 5.10 -13.91 8.37
C PRO A 213 4.11 -13.10 7.52
N VAL A 214 2.81 -13.41 7.61
CA VAL A 214 1.75 -12.66 6.91
C VAL A 214 1.67 -11.22 7.41
N ARG A 215 1.68 -11.02 8.73
CA ARG A 215 1.68 -9.68 9.33
C ARG A 215 2.93 -8.89 8.94
N LEU A 216 4.10 -9.53 9.00
CA LEU A 216 5.35 -8.88 8.60
C LEU A 216 5.36 -8.49 7.12
N ARG A 217 4.82 -9.33 6.22
CA ARG A 217 4.65 -8.98 4.80
C ARG A 217 3.75 -7.77 4.61
N ALA A 218 2.65 -7.68 5.36
CA ALA A 218 1.73 -6.54 5.27
C ALA A 218 2.37 -5.21 5.70
N MET A 219 3.42 -5.24 6.54
CA MET A 219 4.12 -4.03 6.98
C MET A 219 4.99 -3.38 5.88
N VAL A 220 5.43 -4.17 4.90
CA VAL A 220 6.30 -3.74 3.79
C VAL A 220 5.65 -3.94 2.42
N ALA A 221 4.39 -4.35 2.39
CA ALA A 221 3.63 -4.41 1.16
C ALA A 221 3.54 -3.02 0.55
N PRO A 222 3.87 -2.87 -0.77
CA PRO A 222 3.53 -1.64 -1.46
C PRO A 222 2.06 -1.39 -1.20
N ARG A 223 1.76 -0.22 -0.64
CA ARG A 223 0.38 0.19 -0.50
C ARG A 223 -0.09 0.52 -1.90
N GLU A 224 -1.02 -0.26 -2.40
CA GLU A 224 -1.60 -0.04 -3.72
C GLU A 224 -3.03 0.46 -3.56
N LEU A 225 -3.48 1.25 -4.53
CA LEU A 225 -4.86 1.67 -4.66
C LEU A 225 -5.37 1.21 -6.03
N GLY A 226 -6.20 0.18 -6.04
CA GLY A 226 -6.89 -0.26 -7.24
C GLY A 226 -8.16 0.55 -7.48
N VAL A 227 -8.32 1.15 -8.65
CA VAL A 227 -9.55 1.89 -9.01
C VAL A 227 -10.13 1.40 -10.33
N MET A 228 -11.44 1.53 -10.47
CA MET A 228 -12.18 1.12 -11.67
C MET A 228 -13.17 2.19 -12.14
N SER A 229 -13.14 2.53 -13.43
CA SER A 229 -14.23 3.23 -14.11
C SER A 229 -15.17 2.19 -14.71
N TRP A 230 -16.47 2.29 -14.44
CA TRP A 230 -17.43 1.30 -14.92
C TRP A 230 -18.82 1.88 -15.22
N ASN A 231 -19.15 2.00 -16.50
CA ASN A 231 -20.52 2.19 -16.96
C ASN A 231 -21.31 0.88 -16.75
N LEU A 232 -22.45 0.98 -16.04
CA LEU A 232 -23.27 -0.17 -15.68
C LEU A 232 -24.33 -0.54 -16.72
N TRP A 233 -24.55 0.25 -17.76
CA TRP A 233 -25.59 0.02 -18.78
C TRP A 233 -27.00 -0.14 -18.21
N TYR A 234 -27.69 0.98 -17.99
CA TYR A 234 -29.00 0.97 -17.31
C TYR A 234 -28.97 0.25 -15.95
N GLY A 235 -27.93 0.46 -15.14
CA GLY A 235 -27.71 -0.21 -13.85
C GLY A 235 -27.36 -1.70 -13.96
N GLY A 236 -27.21 -2.23 -15.16
CA GLY A 236 -26.94 -3.64 -15.49
C GLY A 236 -28.18 -4.39 -15.94
N THR A 237 -29.34 -3.73 -15.99
CA THR A 237 -30.65 -4.39 -16.09
C THR A 237 -30.90 -5.14 -17.40
N LYS A 238 -30.01 -5.00 -18.39
CA LYS A 238 -30.04 -5.75 -19.65
C LYS A 238 -29.50 -7.17 -19.54
N VAL A 239 -28.82 -7.48 -18.43
CA VAL A 239 -28.24 -8.80 -18.14
C VAL A 239 -28.95 -9.43 -16.94
N ASP A 240 -29.30 -10.71 -17.06
CA ASP A 240 -29.90 -11.50 -15.99
C ASP A 240 -28.92 -11.60 -14.82
N ASP A 241 -29.41 -11.49 -13.58
CA ASP A 241 -28.62 -11.56 -12.35
C ASP A 241 -27.47 -10.53 -12.27
N HIS A 242 -27.61 -9.40 -12.98
CA HIS A 242 -26.57 -8.37 -13.11
C HIS A 242 -25.92 -7.95 -11.80
N ARG A 243 -26.69 -7.80 -10.70
CA ARG A 243 -26.14 -7.38 -9.41
C ARG A 243 -25.16 -8.41 -8.83
N GLU A 244 -25.47 -9.69 -8.91
CA GLU A 244 -24.57 -10.76 -8.45
C GLU A 244 -23.31 -10.81 -9.31
N LYS A 245 -23.46 -10.67 -10.64
CA LYS A 245 -22.33 -10.59 -11.58
C LYS A 245 -21.46 -9.37 -11.34
N GLN A 246 -22.06 -8.22 -11.04
CA GLN A 246 -21.33 -7.00 -10.70
C GLN A 246 -20.49 -7.16 -9.43
N LEU A 247 -21.07 -7.76 -8.37
CA LEU A 247 -20.35 -8.07 -7.14
C LEU A 247 -19.18 -9.04 -7.39
N LYS A 248 -19.40 -10.06 -8.22
CA LYS A 248 -18.35 -11.01 -8.62
C LYS A 248 -17.20 -10.30 -9.33
N VAL A 249 -17.48 -9.41 -10.28
CA VAL A 249 -16.44 -8.64 -10.99
C VAL A 249 -15.63 -7.77 -10.02
N ILE A 250 -16.28 -7.05 -9.10
CA ILE A 250 -15.57 -6.22 -8.11
C ILE A 250 -14.68 -7.11 -7.21
N ALA A 251 -15.18 -8.25 -6.76
CA ALA A 251 -14.41 -9.18 -5.94
C ALA A 251 -13.22 -9.80 -6.70
N GLU A 252 -13.39 -10.19 -7.96
CA GLU A 252 -12.34 -10.84 -8.78
C GLU A 252 -11.25 -9.86 -9.23
N THR A 253 -11.62 -8.60 -9.46
CA THR A 253 -10.67 -7.55 -9.87
C THR A 253 -9.82 -7.03 -8.71
N GLY A 254 -10.31 -7.15 -7.47
CA GLY A 254 -9.59 -6.74 -6.27
C GLY A 254 -9.38 -5.24 -6.15
N VAL A 255 -10.19 -4.43 -6.85
CA VAL A 255 -10.15 -2.97 -6.75
C VAL A 255 -10.67 -2.49 -5.41
N ASP A 256 -10.29 -1.28 -5.00
CA ASP A 256 -10.68 -0.69 -3.72
C ASP A 256 -11.73 0.43 -3.89
N VAL A 257 -11.78 1.06 -5.07
CA VAL A 257 -12.70 2.16 -5.38
C VAL A 257 -13.27 1.97 -6.78
N VAL A 258 -14.57 2.19 -6.94
CA VAL A 258 -15.24 2.13 -8.25
C VAL A 258 -16.04 3.41 -8.49
N ALA A 259 -15.74 4.08 -9.59
CA ALA A 259 -16.55 5.17 -10.14
C ALA A 259 -17.57 4.58 -11.12
N LEU A 260 -18.85 4.70 -10.78
CA LEU A 260 -19.96 4.10 -11.50
C LEU A 260 -20.67 5.15 -12.36
N GLN A 261 -20.95 4.78 -13.61
CA GLN A 261 -21.80 5.52 -14.54
C GLN A 261 -23.04 4.67 -14.88
N GLU A 262 -24.09 5.32 -15.34
CA GLU A 262 -25.38 4.66 -15.62
C GLU A 262 -25.93 3.86 -14.43
N THR A 263 -25.90 4.45 -13.24
CA THR A 263 -26.37 3.76 -12.02
C THR A 263 -27.89 3.58 -11.98
N TYR A 264 -28.64 4.43 -12.70
CA TYR A 264 -30.11 4.44 -12.76
C TYR A 264 -30.77 4.31 -11.37
N GLY A 265 -30.26 5.07 -10.40
CA GLY A 265 -30.81 5.19 -9.05
C GLY A 265 -29.94 4.54 -7.98
N THR A 266 -30.30 3.33 -7.54
CA THR A 266 -29.80 2.73 -6.29
C THR A 266 -28.57 1.85 -6.43
N ALA A 267 -28.02 1.68 -7.64
CA ALA A 267 -26.98 0.69 -7.88
C ALA A 267 -25.73 0.85 -6.99
N ALA A 268 -25.25 2.07 -6.81
CA ALA A 268 -24.10 2.33 -5.94
C ALA A 268 -24.37 1.94 -4.47
N GLN A 269 -25.56 2.24 -3.96
CA GLN A 269 -25.96 1.89 -2.60
C GLN A 269 -26.08 0.38 -2.41
N GLU A 270 -26.68 -0.33 -3.37
CA GLU A 270 -26.87 -1.78 -3.32
C GLU A 270 -25.54 -2.54 -3.37
N LEU A 271 -24.65 -2.16 -4.29
CA LEU A 271 -23.32 -2.76 -4.41
C LEU A 271 -22.50 -2.55 -3.15
N ALA A 272 -22.41 -1.31 -2.67
CA ALA A 272 -21.65 -1.01 -1.46
C ALA A 272 -22.24 -1.71 -0.22
N GLY A 273 -23.58 -1.75 -0.10
CA GLY A 273 -24.24 -2.44 1.00
C GLY A 273 -23.91 -3.93 1.05
N ALA A 274 -23.86 -4.60 -0.11
CA ALA A 274 -23.49 -6.01 -0.19
C ALA A 274 -21.99 -6.26 0.09
N LEU A 275 -21.11 -5.33 -0.28
CA LEU A 275 -19.66 -5.41 -0.04
C LEU A 275 -19.25 -4.98 1.37
N GLY A 276 -20.14 -4.31 2.12
CA GLY A 276 -19.78 -3.64 3.38
C GLY A 276 -18.92 -2.39 3.16
N TRP A 277 -19.06 -1.74 2.01
CA TRP A 277 -18.29 -0.56 1.59
C TRP A 277 -19.05 0.74 1.82
N HIS A 278 -18.33 1.85 1.67
CA HIS A 278 -18.90 3.20 1.64
C HIS A 278 -19.42 3.53 0.24
N HIS A 279 -20.44 4.38 0.15
CA HIS A 279 -20.95 4.86 -1.14
C HIS A 279 -21.27 6.35 -1.11
N HIS A 280 -21.24 6.94 -2.29
CA HIS A 280 -21.77 8.26 -2.62
C HIS A 280 -22.61 8.15 -3.88
N ARG A 281 -23.72 8.87 -3.91
CA ARG A 281 -24.63 8.94 -5.05
C ARG A 281 -24.56 10.36 -5.63
N GLY A 282 -24.29 10.47 -6.93
CA GLY A 282 -24.37 11.71 -7.68
C GLY A 282 -25.57 11.69 -8.60
N GLY A 283 -26.61 12.45 -8.26
CA GLY A 283 -27.88 12.43 -8.99
C GLY A 283 -28.47 11.02 -9.13
N ASP A 284 -29.08 10.74 -10.28
CA ASP A 284 -29.69 9.44 -10.58
C ASP A 284 -28.77 8.51 -11.38
N ASN A 285 -27.63 9.00 -11.85
CA ASN A 285 -26.86 8.32 -12.89
C ASN A 285 -25.37 8.13 -12.60
N LEU A 286 -24.86 8.69 -11.50
CA LEU A 286 -23.48 8.54 -11.07
C LEU A 286 -23.39 7.99 -9.65
N GLY A 287 -22.29 7.30 -9.38
CA GLY A 287 -21.97 6.84 -8.04
C GLY A 287 -20.49 6.60 -7.84
N ILE A 288 -20.08 6.58 -6.58
CA ILE A 288 -18.75 6.13 -6.17
C ILE A 288 -18.94 5.16 -5.03
N ILE A 289 -18.33 3.98 -5.11
CA ILE A 289 -18.23 3.04 -4.00
C ILE A 289 -16.76 2.88 -3.62
N SER A 290 -16.50 2.77 -2.32
CA SER A 290 -15.15 2.78 -1.78
C SER A 290 -15.05 1.86 -0.57
N ARG A 291 -14.05 0.98 -0.58
CA ARG A 291 -13.63 0.21 0.60
C ARG A 291 -13.21 1.13 1.74
N TYR A 292 -12.64 2.28 1.42
CA TYR A 292 -12.17 3.29 2.37
C TYR A 292 -13.27 4.27 2.77
N PRO A 293 -13.23 4.82 4.00
CA PRO A 293 -14.18 5.84 4.45
C PRO A 293 -14.23 7.05 3.53
N ILE A 294 -15.46 7.43 3.12
CA ILE A 294 -15.73 8.71 2.47
C ILE A 294 -15.88 9.76 3.56
N ILE A 295 -14.97 10.74 3.58
CA ILE A 295 -14.87 11.75 4.63
C ILE A 295 -15.39 13.14 4.20
N ALA A 296 -15.58 13.35 2.90
CA ALA A 296 -16.22 14.55 2.36
C ALA A 296 -16.82 14.26 0.97
N CYS A 297 -17.90 14.98 0.64
CA CYS A 297 -18.39 15.09 -0.73
C CYS A 297 -17.77 16.32 -1.39
N LEU A 298 -17.42 16.23 -2.67
CA LEU A 298 -16.79 17.28 -3.46
C LEU A 298 -17.68 17.63 -4.65
N GLY A 299 -17.80 18.92 -4.95
CA GLY A 299 -18.70 19.41 -6.00
C GLY A 299 -20.18 19.32 -5.62
N ASP A 300 -21.04 19.43 -6.62
CA ASP A 300 -22.49 19.28 -6.46
C ASP A 300 -22.86 17.79 -6.41
N PRO A 301 -23.60 17.31 -5.40
CA PRO A 301 -24.15 15.96 -5.42
C PRO A 301 -25.35 15.78 -6.38
N ASP A 302 -26.02 16.86 -6.81
CA ASP A 302 -27.21 16.80 -7.70
C ASP A 302 -26.87 17.21 -9.14
N VAL A 303 -25.90 16.51 -9.72
CA VAL A 303 -25.35 16.78 -11.07
C VAL A 303 -26.30 16.44 -12.23
N GLY A 304 -27.55 16.06 -11.95
CA GLY A 304 -28.49 15.60 -12.96
C GLY A 304 -28.08 14.26 -13.59
N PHE A 305 -28.32 14.12 -14.90
CA PHE A 305 -28.10 12.86 -15.63
C PHE A 305 -26.70 12.74 -16.24
N TYR A 306 -26.12 13.86 -16.70
CA TYR A 306 -24.75 13.98 -17.22
C TYR A 306 -24.00 15.09 -16.48
N GLY A 307 -22.77 14.83 -16.07
CA GLY A 307 -21.95 15.72 -15.27
C GLY A 307 -20.86 14.95 -14.54
N GLY A 308 -20.43 15.45 -13.37
CA GLY A 308 -19.51 14.71 -12.52
C GLY A 308 -19.61 15.08 -11.05
N THR A 309 -19.40 14.08 -10.20
CA THR A 309 -19.49 14.20 -8.74
C THR A 309 -18.21 13.67 -8.10
N GLY A 310 -17.82 14.21 -6.94
CA GLY A 310 -16.58 13.82 -6.28
C GLY A 310 -16.75 13.47 -4.81
N VAL A 311 -15.78 12.74 -4.29
CA VAL A 311 -15.62 12.44 -2.87
C VAL A 311 -14.16 12.53 -2.46
N ARG A 312 -13.94 12.76 -1.17
CA ARG A 312 -12.64 12.54 -0.54
C ARG A 312 -12.69 11.27 0.28
N ILE A 313 -11.77 10.37 0.02
CA ILE A 313 -11.58 9.12 0.78
C ILE A 313 -10.35 9.21 1.68
N GLN A 314 -10.38 8.49 2.80
CA GLN A 314 -9.23 8.34 3.70
C GLN A 314 -8.69 6.91 3.66
N LEU A 315 -7.48 6.75 3.11
CA LEU A 315 -6.77 5.49 2.99
C LEU A 315 -6.20 5.03 4.35
N ASP A 316 -5.83 3.76 4.40
CA ASP A 316 -5.09 3.21 5.54
C ASP A 316 -3.77 3.97 5.75
N GLY A 317 -3.53 4.39 6.99
CA GLY A 317 -2.39 5.26 7.35
C GLY A 317 -2.62 6.76 7.14
N GLY A 318 -3.84 7.17 6.77
CA GLY A 318 -4.31 8.55 6.87
C GLY A 318 -4.12 9.43 5.63
N GLN A 319 -3.48 8.92 4.56
CA GLN A 319 -3.43 9.61 3.27
C GLN A 319 -4.85 9.79 2.72
N GLN A 320 -5.12 10.96 2.13
CA GLN A 320 -6.42 11.26 1.53
C GLN A 320 -6.29 11.33 0.01
N VAL A 321 -7.32 10.90 -0.71
CA VAL A 321 -7.40 10.97 -2.17
C VAL A 321 -8.75 11.54 -2.58
N ALA A 322 -8.76 12.47 -3.54
CA ALA A 322 -9.98 12.96 -4.16
C ALA A 322 -10.33 12.08 -5.37
N VAL A 323 -11.54 11.51 -5.37
CA VAL A 323 -12.02 10.63 -6.45
C VAL A 323 -13.26 11.24 -7.06
N TRP A 324 -13.28 11.35 -8.38
CA TRP A 324 -14.37 11.89 -9.17
C TRP A 324 -14.90 10.85 -10.14
N SER A 325 -16.23 10.79 -10.30
CA SER A 325 -16.93 10.02 -11.32
C SER A 325 -17.57 10.99 -12.31
N ALA A 326 -17.40 10.75 -13.61
CA ALA A 326 -17.95 11.55 -14.68
C ALA A 326 -18.77 10.69 -15.64
N HIS A 327 -19.87 11.26 -16.14
CA HIS A 327 -20.62 10.71 -17.26
C HIS A 327 -21.04 11.90 -18.13
N LEU A 328 -20.43 12.05 -19.30
CA LEU A 328 -20.69 13.19 -20.19
C LEU A 328 -21.74 12.85 -21.24
N ASP A 329 -22.29 13.88 -21.88
CA ASP A 329 -23.34 13.72 -22.89
C ASP A 329 -22.90 12.82 -24.06
N TYR A 330 -23.75 11.90 -24.47
CA TYR A 330 -23.43 10.88 -25.47
C TYR A 330 -23.57 11.35 -26.93
N THR A 331 -24.22 12.49 -27.19
CA THR A 331 -24.62 12.88 -28.55
C THR A 331 -24.28 14.33 -28.91
N PRO A 332 -23.89 14.61 -30.17
CA PRO A 332 -23.53 13.65 -31.22
C PRO A 332 -22.27 12.84 -30.85
N TYR A 333 -21.99 11.71 -31.51
CA TYR A 333 -20.81 10.91 -31.22
C TYR A 333 -19.79 10.98 -32.36
N GLY A 334 -18.62 11.54 -32.04
CA GLY A 334 -17.59 11.89 -33.01
C GLY A 334 -17.13 10.75 -33.94
N PRO A 335 -16.87 9.52 -33.43
CA PRO A 335 -16.52 8.38 -34.27
C PRO A 335 -17.59 8.01 -35.29
N TYR A 336 -18.89 8.15 -34.97
CA TYR A 336 -19.96 7.95 -35.95
C TYR A 336 -19.87 9.03 -37.02
N GLU A 337 -19.86 10.31 -36.65
CA GLU A 337 -19.79 11.42 -37.61
C GLU A 337 -18.53 11.34 -38.51
N ALA A 338 -17.41 10.89 -37.97
CA ALA A 338 -16.17 10.72 -38.71
C ALA A 338 -16.21 9.52 -39.68
N ARG A 339 -16.70 8.36 -39.23
CA ARG A 339 -16.64 7.10 -40.00
C ARG A 339 -17.83 6.92 -40.95
N PHE A 340 -18.98 7.45 -40.58
CA PHE A 340 -20.23 7.26 -41.30
C PHE A 340 -20.58 8.46 -42.16
N ASP A 341 -20.46 9.67 -41.62
CA ASP A 341 -20.86 10.89 -42.32
C ASP A 341 -19.68 11.59 -43.01
N GLY A 342 -18.44 11.21 -42.63
CA GLY A 342 -17.21 11.72 -43.25
C GLY A 342 -16.94 13.18 -42.90
N LEU A 343 -17.38 13.64 -41.72
CA LEU A 343 -17.14 15.02 -41.29
C LEU A 343 -15.64 15.31 -41.08
N PRO A 344 -15.16 16.50 -41.47
CA PRO A 344 -13.79 16.91 -41.22
C PRO A 344 -13.56 17.21 -39.72
N ALA A 345 -12.30 17.13 -39.28
CA ALA A 345 -11.91 17.32 -37.87
C ALA A 345 -12.44 18.62 -37.23
N VAL A 346 -12.52 19.71 -37.99
CA VAL A 346 -13.02 21.01 -37.51
C VAL A 346 -14.49 20.94 -37.05
N ASP A 347 -15.31 20.17 -37.76
CA ASP A 347 -16.73 20.02 -37.45
C ASP A 347 -16.91 19.09 -36.25
N LEU A 348 -16.15 17.99 -36.19
CA LEU A 348 -16.12 17.08 -35.04
C LEU A 348 -15.79 17.83 -33.74
N VAL A 349 -14.74 18.66 -33.77
CA VAL A 349 -14.34 19.48 -32.61
C VAL A 349 -15.42 20.50 -32.24
N ALA A 350 -16.11 21.10 -33.21
CA ALA A 350 -17.18 22.05 -32.95
C ALA A 350 -18.40 21.41 -32.24
N HIS A 351 -18.66 20.13 -32.49
CA HIS A 351 -19.76 19.38 -31.90
C HIS A 351 -19.51 18.93 -30.44
N GLU A 352 -18.26 18.97 -29.96
CA GLU A 352 -17.89 18.62 -28.58
C GLU A 352 -18.28 19.68 -27.53
N GLY A 353 -18.94 20.77 -27.93
CA GLY A 353 -19.20 21.93 -27.06
C GLY A 353 -19.93 21.59 -25.75
N VAL A 354 -20.89 20.64 -25.78
CA VAL A 354 -21.63 20.20 -24.59
C VAL A 354 -20.73 19.41 -23.64
N ARG A 355 -20.07 18.36 -24.12
CA ARG A 355 -19.14 17.55 -23.32
C ARG A 355 -17.98 18.38 -22.78
N LEU A 356 -17.45 19.32 -23.56
CA LEU A 356 -16.38 20.22 -23.13
C LEU A 356 -16.84 21.15 -22.00
N ALA A 357 -18.08 21.65 -22.05
CA ALA A 357 -18.63 22.48 -20.97
C ALA A 357 -18.77 21.67 -19.67
N GLN A 358 -19.27 20.43 -19.76
CA GLN A 358 -19.39 19.51 -18.62
C GLN A 358 -18.01 19.16 -18.04
N MET A 359 -17.02 18.81 -18.88
CA MET A 359 -15.65 18.56 -18.43
C MET A 359 -15.06 19.78 -17.71
N ARG A 360 -15.23 20.99 -18.25
CA ARG A 360 -14.76 22.22 -17.60
C ARG A 360 -15.45 22.52 -16.27
N GLU A 361 -16.67 22.06 -16.07
CA GLU A 361 -17.34 22.14 -14.76
C GLU A 361 -16.74 21.18 -13.75
N ILE A 362 -16.48 19.94 -14.15
CA ILE A 362 -15.80 18.94 -13.32
C ILE A 362 -14.40 19.41 -12.93
N LEU A 363 -13.63 19.94 -13.90
CA LEU A 363 -12.29 20.47 -13.66
C LEU A 363 -12.30 21.68 -12.71
N ARG A 364 -13.33 22.54 -12.76
CA ARG A 364 -13.55 23.60 -11.76
C ARG A 364 -13.81 23.01 -10.38
N GLY A 365 -14.69 22.02 -10.28
CA GLY A 365 -14.95 21.31 -9.02
C GLY A 365 -13.70 20.66 -8.43
N ILE A 366 -12.86 20.05 -9.28
CA ILE A 366 -11.55 19.52 -8.87
C ILE A 366 -10.65 20.64 -8.35
N ALA A 367 -10.54 21.76 -9.06
CA ALA A 367 -9.70 22.88 -8.65
C ALA A 367 -10.17 23.49 -7.31
N ASP A 368 -11.48 23.71 -7.16
CA ASP A 368 -12.08 24.32 -5.96
C ASP A 368 -11.99 23.43 -4.72
N SER A 369 -11.91 22.10 -4.93
CA SER A 369 -11.76 21.12 -3.85
C SER A 369 -10.33 20.66 -3.62
N SER A 370 -9.35 21.09 -4.43
CA SER A 370 -7.97 20.63 -4.32
C SER A 370 -7.24 21.30 -3.15
N ASP A 371 -6.89 20.51 -2.13
CA ASP A 371 -5.89 20.89 -1.15
C ASP A 371 -4.48 20.60 -1.70
N SER A 372 -3.49 21.43 -1.34
CA SER A 372 -2.10 21.25 -1.78
C SER A 372 -1.58 19.85 -1.41
N GLY A 373 -1.21 19.06 -2.42
CA GLY A 373 -0.62 17.74 -2.25
C GLY A 373 -1.61 16.57 -2.17
N THR A 374 -2.93 16.81 -2.16
CA THR A 374 -3.92 15.72 -2.24
C THR A 374 -3.97 15.15 -3.66
N PRO A 375 -3.74 13.85 -3.86
CA PRO A 375 -3.89 13.25 -5.17
C PRO A 375 -5.34 13.26 -5.67
N VAL A 376 -5.49 13.33 -6.98
CA VAL A 376 -6.79 13.40 -7.66
C VAL A 376 -6.91 12.28 -8.68
N LEU A 377 -8.04 11.60 -8.66
CA LEU A 377 -8.46 10.63 -9.66
C LEU A 377 -9.78 11.10 -10.28
N LEU A 378 -9.84 11.19 -11.60
CA LEU A 378 -11.05 11.45 -12.38
C LEU A 378 -11.31 10.24 -13.27
N LEU A 379 -12.36 9.52 -12.95
CA LEU A 379 -12.78 8.32 -13.65
C LEU A 379 -14.10 8.57 -14.34
N GLY A 380 -14.35 7.92 -15.47
CA GLY A 380 -15.69 7.95 -16.03
C GLY A 380 -15.79 7.62 -17.50
N ASP A 381 -17.03 7.56 -17.94
CA ASP A 381 -17.45 7.50 -19.33
C ASP A 381 -17.57 8.93 -19.87
N PHE A 382 -16.64 9.31 -20.74
CA PHE A 382 -16.62 10.67 -21.29
C PHE A 382 -17.43 10.78 -22.57
N ASN A 383 -17.91 9.67 -23.13
CA ASN A 383 -18.56 9.64 -24.44
C ASN A 383 -17.80 10.43 -25.53
N ALA A 384 -16.48 10.52 -25.37
CA ALA A 384 -15.59 11.34 -26.18
C ALA A 384 -14.29 10.59 -26.44
N PRO A 385 -13.78 10.62 -27.68
CA PRO A 385 -12.48 10.06 -27.98
C PRO A 385 -11.33 10.80 -27.30
N SER A 386 -10.18 10.14 -27.23
CA SER A 386 -8.97 10.73 -26.71
C SER A 386 -8.20 11.49 -27.80
N HIS A 387 -7.74 12.70 -27.46
CA HIS A 387 -6.77 13.44 -28.29
C HIS A 387 -5.43 12.70 -28.45
N LEU A 388 -5.15 11.69 -27.62
CA LEU A 388 -3.97 10.83 -27.73
C LEU A 388 -4.20 9.62 -28.65
N ASP A 389 -5.45 9.23 -28.88
CA ASP A 389 -5.81 8.03 -29.65
C ASP A 389 -6.10 8.38 -31.12
N TRP A 390 -6.52 9.63 -31.37
CA TRP A 390 -6.81 10.18 -32.69
C TRP A 390 -5.91 11.39 -32.98
N PRO A 391 -4.66 11.21 -33.45
CA PRO A 391 -3.72 12.32 -33.62
C PRO A 391 -4.15 13.35 -34.69
N ASP A 392 -5.08 12.99 -35.58
CA ASP A 392 -5.59 13.86 -36.63
C ASP A 392 -6.76 14.77 -36.18
N VAL A 393 -7.27 14.58 -34.96
CA VAL A 393 -8.38 15.37 -34.39
C VAL A 393 -8.01 15.83 -32.99
N GLU A 394 -7.99 17.13 -32.74
CA GLU A 394 -7.74 17.69 -31.42
C GLU A 394 -8.98 17.61 -30.53
N TRP A 395 -9.30 16.41 -30.02
CA TRP A 395 -10.46 16.20 -29.15
C TRP A 395 -10.38 17.06 -27.88
N PRO A 396 -11.24 18.10 -27.74
CA PRO A 396 -11.05 19.14 -26.75
C PRO A 396 -11.37 18.69 -25.31
N VAL A 397 -12.20 17.65 -25.14
CA VAL A 397 -12.63 17.16 -23.83
C VAL A 397 -11.47 16.58 -23.05
N THR A 398 -10.80 15.56 -23.60
CA THR A 398 -9.63 14.94 -22.95
C THR A 398 -8.44 15.89 -22.94
N LYS A 399 -8.31 16.77 -23.95
CA LYS A 399 -7.27 17.80 -23.97
C LYS A 399 -7.40 18.80 -22.83
N ALA A 400 -8.62 19.24 -22.51
CA ALA A 400 -8.86 20.13 -21.38
C ALA A 400 -8.47 19.49 -20.03
N ALA A 401 -8.66 18.18 -19.87
CA ALA A 401 -8.22 17.46 -18.69
C ALA A 401 -6.68 17.39 -18.58
N GLU A 402 -5.98 17.15 -19.71
CA GLU A 402 -4.52 17.22 -19.79
C GLU A 402 -3.99 18.61 -19.41
N GLU A 403 -4.60 19.67 -19.96
CA GLU A 403 -4.24 21.07 -19.65
C GLU A 403 -4.49 21.45 -18.19
N ALA A 404 -5.45 20.79 -17.53
CA ALA A 404 -5.68 20.90 -16.09
C ALA A 404 -4.69 20.07 -15.23
N GLY A 405 -3.74 19.39 -15.88
CA GLY A 405 -2.66 18.63 -15.24
C GLY A 405 -3.05 17.21 -14.83
N LEU A 406 -4.14 16.66 -15.38
CA LEU A 406 -4.48 15.24 -15.23
C LEU A 406 -3.82 14.44 -16.35
N ARG A 407 -3.20 13.31 -16.02
CA ARG A 407 -2.59 12.39 -16.99
C ARG A 407 -3.50 11.19 -17.23
N ASP A 408 -3.44 10.64 -18.43
CA ASP A 408 -4.15 9.43 -18.81
C ASP A 408 -3.36 8.19 -18.38
N SER A 409 -3.88 7.46 -17.39
CA SER A 409 -3.19 6.29 -16.85
C SER A 409 -3.01 5.16 -17.86
N TYR A 410 -3.98 4.97 -18.77
CA TYR A 410 -3.91 3.91 -19.76
C TYR A 410 -2.82 4.21 -20.80
N ARG A 411 -2.72 5.47 -21.25
CA ARG A 411 -1.70 5.89 -22.23
C ARG A 411 -0.31 6.05 -21.64
N GLU A 412 -0.19 6.25 -20.32
CA GLU A 412 1.10 6.20 -19.64
C GLU A 412 1.69 4.78 -19.65
N VAL A 413 0.86 3.75 -19.48
CA VAL A 413 1.28 2.33 -19.55
C VAL A 413 1.37 1.84 -21.00
N HIS A 414 0.44 2.25 -21.86
CA HIS A 414 0.29 1.80 -23.25
C HIS A 414 0.37 3.00 -24.23
N PRO A 415 1.56 3.55 -24.48
CA PRO A 415 1.72 4.80 -25.23
C PRO A 415 1.43 4.69 -26.73
N ASP A 416 1.31 3.49 -27.29
CA ASP A 416 1.04 3.25 -28.71
C ASP A 416 -0.45 2.91 -28.91
N PRO A 417 -1.28 3.84 -29.42
CA PRO A 417 -2.72 3.64 -29.61
C PRO A 417 -3.07 2.68 -30.75
N VAL A 418 -2.13 2.38 -31.67
CA VAL A 418 -2.38 1.41 -32.73
C VAL A 418 -2.15 -0.01 -32.21
N ARG A 419 -1.09 -0.19 -31.41
CA ARG A 419 -0.73 -1.51 -30.87
C ARG A 419 -1.67 -1.94 -29.75
N GLU A 420 -1.99 -1.03 -28.84
CA GLU A 420 -2.87 -1.26 -27.69
C GLU A 420 -3.99 -0.21 -27.70
N PRO A 421 -5.02 -0.38 -28.54
CA PRO A 421 -6.06 0.63 -28.71
C PRO A 421 -6.90 0.84 -27.46
N GLY A 422 -7.05 -0.18 -26.61
CA GLY A 422 -7.78 -0.05 -25.35
C GLY A 422 -9.25 0.28 -25.53
N HIS A 423 -9.90 -0.26 -26.57
CA HIS A 423 -11.32 -0.03 -26.84
C HIS A 423 -12.18 -0.36 -25.61
N THR A 424 -13.01 0.60 -25.20
CA THR A 424 -13.99 0.42 -24.14
C THR A 424 -15.42 0.42 -24.68
N TRP A 425 -15.64 1.11 -25.80
CA TRP A 425 -16.84 1.02 -26.62
C TRP A 425 -16.56 0.18 -27.88
N SER A 426 -17.17 -0.99 -28.06
CA SER A 426 -17.98 -1.74 -27.11
C SER A 426 -17.71 -3.24 -27.23
N PRO A 427 -17.60 -3.99 -26.12
CA PRO A 427 -17.47 -5.44 -26.14
C PRO A 427 -18.68 -6.21 -26.71
N ILE A 428 -19.86 -5.59 -26.84
CA ILE A 428 -21.09 -6.27 -27.30
C ILE A 428 -21.62 -5.74 -28.63
N HIS A 429 -21.31 -4.51 -29.02
CA HIS A 429 -21.76 -3.95 -30.29
C HIS A 429 -20.73 -4.21 -31.38
N VAL A 430 -21.05 -5.17 -32.27
CA VAL A 430 -20.23 -5.51 -33.45
C VAL A 430 -20.73 -4.76 -34.69
N GLU A 431 -22.04 -4.57 -34.78
CA GLU A 431 -22.72 -3.81 -35.83
C GLU A 431 -23.47 -2.63 -35.21
N HIS A 432 -23.58 -1.56 -35.99
CA HIS A 432 -24.26 -0.34 -35.58
C HIS A 432 -25.77 -0.54 -35.49
N GLU A 433 -26.39 0.02 -34.44
CA GLU A 433 -27.78 -0.26 -34.05
C GLU A 433 -28.86 0.47 -34.86
N ASP A 434 -28.59 0.80 -36.12
CA ASP A 434 -29.53 1.44 -37.03
C ASP A 434 -30.10 0.48 -38.08
N GLY A 435 -29.71 -0.79 -38.03
CA GLY A 435 -30.10 -1.81 -39.01
C GLY A 435 -29.40 -1.67 -40.37
N SER A 436 -28.39 -0.81 -40.48
CA SER A 436 -27.61 -0.62 -41.73
C SER A 436 -26.62 -1.75 -42.00
N GLY A 437 -26.28 -2.55 -40.99
CA GLY A 437 -25.22 -3.56 -41.06
C GLY A 437 -23.80 -2.96 -41.12
N ARG A 438 -23.66 -1.66 -40.83
CA ARG A 438 -22.34 -1.03 -40.70
C ARG A 438 -21.63 -1.58 -39.47
N VAL A 439 -20.32 -1.80 -39.59
CA VAL A 439 -19.48 -2.19 -38.45
C VAL A 439 -19.45 -1.07 -37.43
N GLU A 440 -19.61 -1.42 -36.16
CA GLU A 440 -19.57 -0.47 -35.05
C GLU A 440 -18.16 0.10 -34.86
N PRO A 441 -17.97 1.44 -34.90
CA PRO A 441 -16.69 2.07 -34.63
C PRO A 441 -16.25 1.82 -33.19
N GLN A 442 -15.16 1.08 -33.03
CA GLN A 442 -14.56 0.81 -31.73
C GLN A 442 -13.70 1.99 -31.28
N ASP A 443 -13.85 2.42 -30.03
CA ASP A 443 -13.09 3.54 -29.45
C ASP A 443 -12.89 3.38 -27.94
N ARG A 444 -11.98 4.17 -27.39
CA ARG A 444 -11.81 4.30 -25.94
C ARG A 444 -12.52 5.57 -25.49
N ILE A 445 -13.56 5.39 -24.67
CA ILE A 445 -14.37 6.50 -24.14
C ILE A 445 -14.48 6.47 -22.61
N ASP A 446 -13.99 5.41 -21.97
CA ASP A 446 -13.88 5.30 -20.52
C ASP A 446 -12.44 5.55 -20.08
N TYR A 447 -12.26 6.30 -19.00
CA TYR A 447 -10.96 6.81 -18.60
C TYR A 447 -10.71 6.67 -17.10
N VAL A 448 -9.43 6.53 -16.76
CA VAL A 448 -8.89 6.83 -15.44
C VAL A 448 -7.81 7.89 -15.62
N LEU A 449 -8.18 9.14 -15.37
CA LEU A 449 -7.26 10.28 -15.38
C LEU A 449 -6.80 10.60 -13.96
N TYR A 450 -5.56 11.05 -13.78
CA TYR A 450 -5.00 11.18 -12.45
C TYR A 450 -3.94 12.27 -12.29
N ARG A 451 -3.68 12.68 -11.05
CA ARG A 451 -2.57 13.55 -10.64
C ARG A 451 -2.12 13.22 -9.22
N GLY A 452 -0.80 13.18 -8.99
CA GLY A 452 -0.23 13.05 -7.64
C GLY A 452 -0.04 11.62 -7.12
N LEU A 453 -0.18 10.61 -7.97
CA LEU A 453 0.14 9.21 -7.68
C LEU A 453 1.10 8.65 -8.75
N GLU A 454 1.60 7.43 -8.53
CA GLU A 454 2.39 6.67 -9.51
C GLU A 454 1.54 5.55 -10.09
N VAL A 455 1.47 5.43 -11.41
CA VAL A 455 0.75 4.32 -12.08
C VAL A 455 1.63 3.09 -12.09
N LEU A 456 1.13 1.98 -11.55
CA LEU A 456 1.80 0.68 -11.57
C LEU A 456 1.29 -0.22 -12.70
N ASP A 457 -0.02 -0.20 -12.95
CA ASP A 457 -0.69 -0.94 -14.02
C ASP A 457 -1.96 -0.20 -14.46
N SER A 458 -2.33 -0.32 -15.73
CA SER A 458 -3.60 0.17 -16.26
C SER A 458 -4.06 -0.71 -17.41
N ARG A 459 -5.31 -1.15 -17.39
CA ARG A 459 -5.85 -2.10 -18.36
C ARG A 459 -7.35 -1.94 -18.58
N VAL A 460 -7.79 -2.33 -19.77
CA VAL A 460 -9.20 -2.57 -20.07
C VAL A 460 -9.59 -3.95 -19.57
N PHE A 461 -10.79 -4.08 -19.01
CA PHE A 461 -11.27 -5.31 -18.41
C PHE A 461 -12.70 -5.65 -18.87
N VAL A 462 -12.85 -6.90 -19.32
CA VAL A 462 -14.11 -7.57 -19.63
C VAL A 462 -13.94 -9.01 -19.15
N CYS A 463 -14.91 -9.55 -18.42
CA CYS A 463 -14.89 -10.96 -18.04
C CYS A 463 -15.65 -11.84 -19.05
N GLY A 464 -15.21 -13.10 -19.18
CA GLY A 464 -15.83 -14.06 -20.10
C GLY A 464 -15.62 -13.69 -21.57
N SER A 465 -16.60 -14.05 -22.40
CA SER A 465 -16.64 -13.70 -23.82
C SER A 465 -18.06 -13.27 -24.15
N PRO A 466 -18.38 -11.96 -23.98
CA PRO A 466 -19.74 -11.47 -24.13
C PRO A 466 -20.31 -11.80 -25.50
N ARG A 467 -21.57 -12.25 -25.54
CA ARG A 467 -22.31 -12.34 -26.79
C ARG A 467 -22.71 -10.94 -27.25
N ALA A 468 -22.75 -10.76 -28.57
CA ALA A 468 -23.12 -9.50 -29.17
C ALA A 468 -24.60 -9.15 -28.94
N TRP A 469 -24.92 -7.86 -28.97
CA TRP A 469 -26.30 -7.38 -28.99
C TRP A 469 -27.07 -7.96 -30.19
N PRO A 470 -28.34 -8.39 -30.04
CA PRO A 470 -29.20 -8.26 -28.85
C PRO A 470 -29.18 -9.45 -27.86
N ASP A 471 -28.39 -10.50 -28.11
CA ASP A 471 -28.42 -11.76 -27.35
C ASP A 471 -27.60 -11.72 -26.04
N VAL A 472 -27.77 -10.65 -25.25
CA VAL A 472 -26.89 -10.30 -24.12
C VAL A 472 -27.37 -10.78 -22.76
N ALA A 473 -28.66 -11.15 -22.61
CA ALA A 473 -29.28 -11.38 -21.30
C ALA A 473 -28.50 -12.39 -20.44
N GLY A 474 -27.94 -13.43 -21.06
CA GLY A 474 -27.14 -14.44 -20.37
C GLY A 474 -25.63 -14.19 -20.31
N ASN A 475 -25.14 -12.99 -20.65
CA ASN A 475 -23.70 -12.68 -20.58
C ASN A 475 -23.19 -12.68 -19.13
N ASP A 476 -21.93 -13.08 -18.93
CA ASP A 476 -21.26 -12.95 -17.62
C ASP A 476 -20.88 -11.49 -17.33
N TRP A 477 -20.52 -10.74 -18.37
CA TRP A 477 -20.22 -9.32 -18.31
C TRP A 477 -21.52 -8.50 -18.31
N PRO A 478 -21.81 -7.72 -17.23
CA PRO A 478 -23.09 -7.04 -17.05
C PRO A 478 -23.07 -5.57 -17.53
N SER A 479 -22.40 -5.29 -18.65
CA SER A 479 -22.27 -3.94 -19.23
C SER A 479 -22.02 -4.01 -20.74
N ASP A 480 -22.36 -2.94 -21.44
CA ASP A 480 -22.00 -2.69 -22.84
C ASP A 480 -20.69 -1.92 -23.01
N HIS A 481 -20.06 -1.48 -21.93
CA HIS A 481 -18.70 -0.92 -21.91
C HIS A 481 -17.72 -1.92 -21.31
N ALA A 482 -16.47 -1.89 -21.77
CA ALA A 482 -15.38 -2.47 -20.99
C ALA A 482 -14.98 -1.53 -19.85
N ALA A 483 -14.63 -2.07 -18.69
CA ALA A 483 -14.15 -1.26 -17.57
C ALA A 483 -12.69 -0.86 -17.78
N VAL A 484 -12.27 0.27 -17.19
CA VAL A 484 -10.85 0.63 -17.08
C VAL A 484 -10.41 0.49 -15.64
N ILE A 485 -9.41 -0.36 -15.41
CA ILE A 485 -8.84 -0.62 -14.09
C ILE A 485 -7.41 -0.07 -14.06
N THR A 486 -7.09 0.69 -13.02
CA THR A 486 -5.73 1.20 -12.79
C THR A 486 -5.30 0.95 -11.36
N THR A 487 -4.07 0.49 -11.19
CA THR A 487 -3.44 0.31 -9.88
C THR A 487 -2.41 1.41 -9.66
N PHE A 488 -2.54 2.14 -8.57
CA PHE A 488 -1.62 3.19 -8.17
C PHE A 488 -0.74 2.78 -7.00
N GLY A 489 0.52 3.20 -7.02
CA GLY A 489 1.41 3.14 -5.86
C GLY A 489 1.11 4.28 -4.88
N LEU A 490 0.91 3.94 -3.61
CA LEU A 490 0.77 4.87 -2.50
C LEU A 490 2.14 5.06 -1.82
N ARG A 491 2.35 6.25 -1.26
CA ARG A 491 3.62 6.65 -0.64
C ARG A 491 3.55 6.62 0.88
#